data_AF-A0A3M1FEZ4-F1
#
_entry.id   AF-A0A3M1FEZ4-F1
#
_cell.length_a   1.000
_cell.length_b   1.000
_cell.length_c   1.000
_cell.angle_alpha   90.00
_cell.angle_beta   90.00
_cell.angle_gamma   90.00
#
_symmetry.space_group_name_H-M   'P 1'
#
loop_
_entity.id
_entity.type
_entity.pdbx_description
1 polymer ?
#
loop_
_entity_poly.entity_id
_entity_poly.type
_entity_poly.pdbx_seq_one_letter_code
_entity_poly.pdbx_strand_id
1 'polypeptide(L)'
;MGYCSVGDVEIELRRGFSTSPASRSEGPSQDEVQDIIDEVAAELDGYAAQGGYKIPPTDSKVISYLKMLNRVGAAARIESTLYGDSQPNASTRFDRLFTLYNSGIKALREARLFEDVFDDKNRISISDGSKDPITPDITHDMEF
;
A
#
# COMPACT_ATOMS: atom_id res chain seq x y z
N MET A 1 12.56 15.40 -1.00
CA MET A 1 13.60 14.38 -0.77
C MET A 1 12.89 13.19 -0.19
N GLY A 2 12.81 12.11 -0.97
CA GLY A 2 12.14 10.88 -0.60
C GLY A 2 12.75 10.17 0.60
N TYR A 3 11.96 9.33 1.25
CA TYR A 3 12.44 8.45 2.31
C TYR A 3 13.07 7.16 1.77
N CYS A 4 12.79 6.82 0.51
CA CYS A 4 13.34 5.66 -0.19
C CYS A 4 14.00 6.07 -1.51
N SER A 5 14.73 5.13 -2.12
CA SER A 5 15.37 5.30 -3.43
C SER A 5 14.57 4.62 -4.53
N VAL A 6 14.80 5.01 -5.79
CA VAL A 6 14.26 4.33 -6.98
C VAL A 6 14.54 2.81 -6.92
N GLY A 7 15.75 2.40 -6.50
CA GLY A 7 16.12 0.99 -6.36
C GLY A 7 15.32 0.24 -5.29
N ASP A 8 14.92 0.91 -4.19
CA ASP A 8 14.05 0.30 -3.18
C ASP A 8 12.67 -0.04 -3.78
N VAL A 9 12.13 0.86 -4.62
CA VAL A 9 10.83 0.67 -5.29
C VAL A 9 10.94 -0.39 -6.39
N GLU A 10 12.07 -0.45 -7.11
CA GLU A 10 12.34 -1.48 -8.12
C GLU A 10 12.31 -2.90 -7.52
N ILE A 11 12.95 -3.08 -6.35
CA ILE A 11 12.93 -4.35 -5.61
C ILE A 11 11.50 -4.72 -5.21
N GLU A 12 10.73 -3.75 -4.73
CA GLU A 12 9.32 -3.96 -4.35
C GLU A 12 8.48 -4.37 -5.56
N LEU A 13 8.72 -3.80 -6.74
CA LEU A 13 7.99 -4.09 -7.98
C LEU A 13 8.49 -5.34 -8.71
N ARG A 14 9.75 -5.77 -8.51
CA ARG A 14 10.45 -6.83 -9.25
C ARG A 14 10.46 -6.62 -10.78
N ARG A 15 10.49 -5.35 -11.24
CA ARG A 15 10.58 -4.96 -12.65
C ARG A 15 11.50 -3.75 -12.78
N GLY A 16 12.31 -3.71 -13.83
CA GLY A 16 13.16 -2.56 -14.15
C GLY A 16 12.37 -1.39 -14.76
N PHE A 17 12.91 -0.18 -14.61
CA PHE A 17 12.36 1.06 -15.16
C PHE A 17 12.99 1.40 -16.51
N SER A 18 12.22 2.04 -17.40
CA SER A 18 12.71 2.39 -18.75
C SER A 18 13.39 3.75 -18.76
N THR A 19 14.64 3.80 -19.20
CA THR A 19 15.41 5.06 -19.28
C THR A 19 15.38 5.69 -20.68
N SER A 20 14.65 5.11 -21.65
CA SER A 20 14.69 5.53 -23.05
C SER A 20 13.43 6.27 -23.49
N PRO A 21 13.51 7.53 -23.97
CA PRO A 21 12.36 8.32 -24.40
C PRO A 21 11.76 7.91 -25.76
N ALA A 22 12.30 6.89 -26.43
CA ALA A 22 12.05 6.65 -27.85
C ALA A 22 10.88 5.70 -28.19
N SER A 23 10.15 5.13 -27.22
CA SER A 23 8.97 4.30 -27.51
C SER A 23 8.06 4.24 -26.29
N ARG A 24 6.85 4.82 -26.40
CA ARG A 24 5.81 4.74 -25.36
C ARG A 24 5.20 3.32 -25.34
N SER A 25 5.97 2.37 -24.81
CA SER A 25 5.55 1.07 -24.31
C SER A 25 6.72 0.53 -23.50
N GLU A 26 6.44 0.15 -22.24
CA GLU A 26 7.37 -0.36 -21.20
C GLU A 26 7.76 0.66 -20.10
N GLY A 27 7.01 0.64 -18.97
CA GLY A 27 7.43 1.13 -17.64
C GLY A 27 7.50 2.66 -17.43
N PRO A 28 7.39 3.16 -16.17
CA PRO A 28 7.80 4.53 -15.86
C PRO A 28 9.32 4.66 -15.95
N SER A 29 9.78 5.89 -16.16
CA SER A 29 11.20 6.27 -16.11
C SER A 29 11.71 6.46 -14.68
N GLN A 30 13.03 6.46 -14.51
CA GLN A 30 13.64 6.67 -13.19
C GLN A 30 13.29 8.04 -12.60
N ASP A 31 13.20 9.07 -13.44
CA ASP A 31 12.79 10.41 -13.01
C ASP A 31 11.32 10.43 -12.58
N GLU A 32 10.41 9.80 -13.33
CA GLU A 32 9.00 9.67 -12.94
C GLU A 32 8.84 8.89 -11.63
N VAL A 33 9.63 7.83 -11.42
CA VAL A 33 9.62 7.08 -10.16
C VAL A 33 10.14 7.95 -9.01
N GLN A 34 11.19 8.74 -9.25
CA GLN A 34 11.74 9.64 -8.25
C GLN A 34 10.73 10.74 -7.88
N ASP A 35 10.02 11.31 -8.85
CA ASP A 35 8.95 12.27 -8.61
C ASP A 35 7.83 11.65 -7.77
N ILE A 36 7.39 10.43 -8.08
CA ILE A 36 6.38 9.69 -7.29
C ILE A 36 6.88 9.44 -5.85
N ILE A 37 8.15 9.08 -5.68
CA ILE A 37 8.77 8.89 -4.37
C ILE A 37 8.73 10.19 -3.56
N ASP A 38 9.07 11.32 -4.17
CA ASP A 38 9.07 12.63 -3.52
C ASP A 38 7.65 13.09 -3.17
N GLU A 39 6.66 12.88 -4.05
CA GLU A 39 5.25 13.17 -3.78
C GLU A 39 4.73 12.37 -2.59
N VAL A 40 4.94 11.04 -2.58
CA VAL A 40 4.50 10.18 -1.48
C VAL A 40 5.19 10.57 -0.18
N ALA A 41 6.46 10.98 -0.22
CA ALA A 41 7.18 11.42 0.97
C ALA A 41 6.58 12.71 1.56
N ALA A 42 6.23 13.67 0.70
CA ALA A 42 5.57 14.90 1.13
C ALA A 42 4.18 14.64 1.75
N GLU A 43 3.42 13.67 1.23
CA GLU A 43 2.15 13.25 1.83
C GLU A 43 2.35 12.62 3.21
N LEU A 44 3.34 11.73 3.32
CA LEU A 44 3.66 11.08 4.58
C LEU A 44 4.13 12.08 5.65
N ASP A 45 4.84 13.14 5.27
CA ASP A 45 5.17 14.25 6.17
C ASP A 45 3.91 14.94 6.70
N GLY A 46 2.94 15.18 5.81
CA GLY A 46 1.64 15.72 6.19
C GLY A 46 0.89 14.84 7.19
N TYR A 47 0.88 13.52 6.97
CA TYR A 47 0.24 12.57 7.88
C TYR A 47 0.99 12.39 9.20
N ALA A 48 2.32 12.38 9.16
CA ALA A 48 3.16 12.31 10.34
C ALA A 48 2.99 13.57 11.20
N ALA A 49 2.94 14.76 10.60
CA ALA A 49 2.65 16.00 11.32
C ALA A 49 1.27 15.97 12.01
N GLN A 50 0.25 15.40 11.35
CA GLN A 50 -1.08 15.21 11.95
C GLN A 50 -1.07 14.24 13.12
N GLY A 51 -0.21 13.22 13.08
CA GLY A 51 0.02 12.29 14.19
C GLY A 51 0.87 12.87 15.33
N GLY A 52 1.29 14.13 15.23
CA GLY A 52 2.11 14.81 16.26
C GLY A 52 3.61 14.55 16.14
N TYR A 53 4.08 13.93 15.05
CA TYR A 53 5.50 13.75 14.80
C TYR A 53 6.14 15.05 14.30
N LYS A 54 7.38 15.29 14.70
CA LYS A 54 8.19 16.41 14.19
C LYS A 54 8.64 16.12 12.76
N ILE A 55 8.57 17.14 11.89
CA ILE A 55 9.09 17.10 10.52
C ILE A 55 10.29 18.07 10.40
N PRO A 56 11.45 17.64 9.90
CA PRO A 56 11.79 16.26 9.56
C PRO A 56 11.87 15.37 10.82
N PRO A 57 11.50 14.08 10.70
CA PRO A 57 11.57 13.13 11.80
C PRO A 57 13.02 12.87 12.19
N THR A 58 13.28 12.80 13.49
CA THR A 58 14.62 12.51 14.04
C THR A 58 14.72 11.11 14.65
N ASP A 59 13.57 10.49 14.96
CA ASP A 59 13.52 9.14 15.50
C ASP A 59 13.76 8.12 14.39
N SER A 60 14.79 7.28 14.55
CA SER A 60 15.13 6.22 13.60
C SER A 60 13.99 5.24 13.32
N LYS A 61 13.10 4.99 14.30
CA LYS A 61 11.93 4.13 14.12
C LYS A 61 10.90 4.79 13.20
N VAL A 62 10.64 6.08 13.39
CA VAL A 62 9.73 6.87 12.55
C VAL A 62 10.30 6.97 11.13
N ILE A 63 11.59 7.26 10.99
CA ILE A 63 12.26 7.32 9.68
C ILE A 63 12.16 5.96 8.95
N SER A 64 12.43 4.85 9.65
CA SER A 64 12.33 3.51 9.08
C SER A 64 10.90 3.19 8.63
N TYR A 65 9.92 3.64 9.41
CA TYR A 65 8.51 3.44 9.07
C TYR A 65 8.10 4.25 7.84
N LEU A 66 8.46 5.54 7.79
CA LEU A 66 8.17 6.40 6.64
C LEU A 66 8.89 5.91 5.38
N LYS A 67 10.10 5.38 5.49
CA LYS A 67 10.79 4.71 4.38
C LYS A 67 10.00 3.52 3.83
N MET A 68 9.46 2.68 4.70
CA MET A 68 8.62 1.56 4.28
C MET A 68 7.33 2.04 3.59
N LEU A 69 6.61 2.99 4.19
CA LEU A 69 5.37 3.52 3.61
C LEU A 69 5.63 4.23 2.29
N ASN A 70 6.73 4.97 2.17
CA ASN A 70 7.11 5.66 0.96
C ASN A 70 7.39 4.67 -0.17
N ARG A 71 8.10 3.57 0.13
CA ARG A 71 8.35 2.48 -0.83
C ARG A 71 7.06 1.81 -1.29
N VAL A 72 6.18 1.42 -0.36
CA VAL A 72 4.92 0.73 -0.67
C VAL A 72 3.95 1.65 -1.42
N GLY A 73 3.83 2.91 -0.99
CA GLY A 73 2.97 3.91 -1.63
C GLY A 73 3.43 4.25 -3.05
N ALA A 74 4.74 4.43 -3.25
CA ALA A 74 5.30 4.65 -4.58
C ALA A 74 5.07 3.45 -5.50
N ALA A 75 5.32 2.23 -5.01
CA ALA A 75 5.03 1.00 -5.76
C ALA A 75 3.54 0.87 -6.14
N ALA A 76 2.63 1.17 -5.21
CA ALA A 76 1.19 1.14 -5.49
C ALA A 76 0.80 2.14 -6.59
N ARG A 77 1.30 3.38 -6.54
CA ARG A 77 1.04 4.41 -7.57
C ARG A 77 1.55 3.98 -8.93
N ILE A 78 2.76 3.45 -8.99
CA ILE A 78 3.35 2.95 -10.22
C ILE A 78 2.54 1.78 -10.80
N GLU A 79 2.11 0.82 -9.98
CA GLU A 79 1.25 -0.27 -10.46
C GLU A 79 -0.10 0.25 -10.96
N SER A 80 -0.68 1.26 -10.32
CA SER A 80 -1.90 1.91 -10.80
C SER A 80 -1.70 2.56 -12.17
N THR A 81 -0.60 3.30 -12.37
CA THR A 81 -0.29 3.91 -13.67
C THR A 81 -0.05 2.86 -14.77
N LEU A 82 0.54 1.71 -14.43
CA LEU A 82 0.86 0.66 -15.39
C LEU A 82 -0.30 -0.28 -15.72
N TYR A 83 -1.21 -0.54 -14.77
CA TYR A 83 -2.25 -1.57 -14.90
C TYR A 83 -3.67 -1.09 -14.63
N GLY A 84 -3.88 0.21 -14.37
CA GLY A 84 -5.10 0.79 -13.81
C GLY A 84 -6.43 0.43 -14.47
N ASP A 85 -6.43 0.01 -15.74
CA ASP A 85 -7.65 -0.40 -16.46
C ASP A 85 -7.60 -1.77 -17.14
N SER A 86 -6.47 -2.50 -17.14
CA SER A 86 -6.21 -3.50 -18.20
C SER A 86 -5.92 -4.93 -17.75
N GLN A 87 -5.86 -5.26 -16.47
CA GLN A 87 -5.53 -6.63 -16.06
C GLN A 87 -6.46 -7.20 -14.98
N PRO A 88 -7.43 -8.07 -15.36
CA PRO A 88 -8.11 -8.90 -14.36
C PRO A 88 -7.05 -9.73 -13.62
N ASN A 89 -7.03 -9.61 -12.30
CA ASN A 89 -6.05 -10.18 -11.34
C ASN A 89 -4.76 -9.35 -11.07
N ALA A 90 -4.47 -8.27 -11.79
CA ALA A 90 -3.40 -7.33 -11.38
C ALA A 90 -3.86 -6.43 -10.21
N SER A 91 -5.17 -6.22 -10.09
CA SER A 91 -5.76 -5.48 -8.98
C SER A 91 -5.36 -6.06 -7.62
N THR A 92 -5.18 -7.37 -7.47
CA THR A 92 -4.88 -7.97 -6.16
C THR A 92 -3.55 -7.50 -5.56
N ARG A 93 -2.52 -7.20 -6.37
CA ARG A 93 -1.24 -6.69 -5.84
C ARG A 93 -1.31 -5.20 -5.55
N PHE A 94 -1.87 -4.43 -6.48
CA PHE A 94 -2.17 -3.02 -6.26
C PHE A 94 -3.04 -2.81 -5.01
N ASP A 95 -4.15 -3.53 -4.89
CA ASP A 95 -5.08 -3.47 -3.76
C ASP A 95 -4.38 -3.84 -2.45
N ARG A 96 -3.47 -4.82 -2.46
CA ARG A 96 -2.66 -5.17 -1.28
C ARG A 96 -1.70 -4.05 -0.91
N LEU A 97 -0.94 -3.52 -1.86
CA LEU A 97 0.00 -2.42 -1.61
C LEU A 97 -0.73 -1.17 -1.14
N PHE A 98 -1.86 -0.84 -1.76
CA PHE A 98 -2.70 0.28 -1.40
C PHE A 98 -3.35 0.10 -0.02
N THR A 99 -3.82 -1.11 0.31
CA THR A 99 -4.34 -1.45 1.64
C THR A 99 -3.26 -1.33 2.71
N LEU A 100 -2.05 -1.81 2.44
CA LEU A 100 -0.90 -1.68 3.34
C LEU A 100 -0.52 -0.22 3.55
N TYR A 101 -0.48 0.57 2.47
CA TYR A 101 -0.21 2.00 2.53
C TYR A 101 -1.26 2.75 3.36
N ASN A 102 -2.55 2.52 3.12
CA ASN A 102 -3.63 3.17 3.86
C ASN A 102 -3.68 2.75 5.34
N SER A 103 -3.46 1.46 5.63
CA SER A 103 -3.36 0.97 7.01
C SER A 103 -2.19 1.61 7.73
N GLY A 104 -1.07 1.78 7.04
CA GLY A 104 0.10 2.46 7.55
C GLY A 104 -0.13 3.95 7.82
N ILE A 105 -0.77 4.67 6.90
CA ILE A 105 -1.16 6.07 7.11
C ILE A 105 -2.08 6.20 8.32
N LYS A 106 -3.04 5.29 8.48
CA LYS A 106 -3.95 5.31 9.64
C LYS A 106 -3.18 5.17 10.95
N ALA A 107 -2.28 4.20 11.05
CA ALA A 107 -1.45 4.01 12.23
C ALA A 107 -0.50 5.21 12.49
N LEU A 108 0.05 5.79 11.43
CA LEU A 108 0.86 7.01 11.49
C LEU A 108 0.07 8.19 12.08
N ARG A 109 -1.18 8.39 11.64
CA ARG A 109 -2.07 9.44 12.17
C ARG A 109 -2.51 9.19 13.61
N GLU A 110 -2.66 7.94 14.01
CA GLU A 110 -3.02 7.53 15.37
C GLU A 110 -1.82 7.50 16.34
N ALA A 111 -0.63 7.89 15.89
CA ALA A 111 0.62 7.82 16.64
C ALA A 111 0.94 6.41 17.20
N ARG A 112 0.43 5.35 16.55
CA ARG A 112 0.73 3.97 16.89
C ARG A 112 1.93 3.51 16.08
N LEU A 113 3.10 3.42 16.71
CA LEU A 113 4.29 2.88 16.06
C LEU A 113 4.17 1.35 15.92
N PHE A 114 4.37 0.88 14.67
CA PHE A 114 4.62 -0.46 14.10
C PHE A 114 4.29 -1.77 14.86
N GLU A 115 4.46 -1.89 16.17
CA GLU A 115 4.34 -3.19 16.87
C GLU A 115 2.90 -3.74 16.88
N ASP A 116 1.86 -2.90 16.79
CA ASP A 116 0.46 -3.34 16.80
C ASP A 116 -0.13 -3.66 15.42
N VAL A 117 0.47 -3.19 14.32
CA VAL A 117 -0.14 -3.28 12.97
C VAL A 117 0.21 -4.60 12.28
N PHE A 118 1.32 -5.24 12.67
CA PHE A 118 1.84 -6.47 12.07
C PHE A 118 1.89 -7.67 13.03
N ASP A 119 1.26 -7.60 14.21
CA ASP A 119 1.01 -8.81 14.99
C ASP A 119 0.14 -9.74 14.12
N ASP A 120 0.71 -10.88 13.72
CA ASP A 120 0.20 -11.85 12.75
C ASP A 120 -1.25 -12.32 13.06
N LYS A 121 -1.75 -12.02 14.26
CA LYS A 121 -3.12 -12.27 14.72
C LYS A 121 -4.20 -11.36 14.11
N ASN A 122 -3.84 -10.23 13.51
CA ASN A 122 -4.78 -9.31 12.86
C ASN A 122 -4.77 -9.39 11.32
N ARG A 123 -4.14 -10.44 10.77
CA ARG A 123 -4.22 -10.78 9.36
C ARG A 123 -5.69 -11.03 9.03
N ILE A 124 -6.35 -10.06 8.40
CA ILE A 124 -7.65 -10.26 7.75
C ILE A 124 -7.41 -11.38 6.74
N SER A 125 -7.88 -12.58 7.09
CA SER A 125 -8.09 -13.66 6.14
C SER A 125 -9.00 -13.08 5.07
N ILE A 126 -8.45 -12.81 3.88
CA ILE A 126 -9.27 -12.57 2.71
C ILE A 126 -9.91 -13.91 2.41
N SER A 127 -11.12 -14.09 2.95
CA SER A 127 -12.01 -15.20 2.63
C SER A 127 -12.21 -15.18 1.12
N ASP A 128 -11.63 -16.16 0.45
CA ASP A 128 -12.00 -16.54 -0.90
C ASP A 128 -13.51 -16.90 -0.88
N GLY A 129 -14.31 -16.06 -1.52
CA GLY A 129 -15.76 -16.14 -1.46
C GLY A 129 -16.32 -17.29 -2.30
N SER A 130 -17.17 -18.11 -1.68
CA SER A 130 -18.25 -18.87 -2.33
C SER A 130 -18.93 -19.71 -1.22
N LYS A 131 -20.18 -19.55 -0.80
CA LYS A 131 -21.40 -18.91 -1.32
C LYS A 131 -22.32 -18.73 -0.11
N ASP A 132 -23.05 -17.63 -0.03
CA ASP A 132 -24.39 -17.66 0.58
C ASP A 132 -25.41 -18.01 -0.52
N PRO A 133 -26.54 -18.65 -0.20
CA PRO A 133 -27.66 -17.85 0.26
C PRO A 133 -28.45 -18.46 1.43
N ILE A 134 -28.71 -17.58 2.40
CA ILE A 134 -29.91 -17.41 3.20
C ILE A 134 -31.09 -18.33 2.80
N THR A 135 -31.55 -19.16 3.74
CA THR A 135 -32.95 -19.57 3.84
C THR A 135 -33.50 -19.08 5.18
N PRO A 136 -34.55 -18.24 5.22
CA PRO A 136 -35.21 -17.84 6.46
C PRO A 136 -36.25 -18.89 6.90
N ASP A 137 -36.34 -19.09 8.23
CA ASP A 137 -37.51 -19.36 9.09
C ASP A 137 -38.67 -20.23 8.50
N ILE A 138 -39.21 -21.26 9.18
CA ILE A 138 -40.37 -21.17 10.10
C ILE A 138 -40.76 -22.62 10.51
N THR A 139 -40.81 -22.89 11.83
CA THR A 139 -41.79 -23.67 12.65
C THR A 139 -42.44 -25.02 12.23
N HIS A 140 -42.71 -25.83 13.27
CA HIS A 140 -43.81 -26.83 13.50
C HIS A 140 -43.46 -28.34 13.51
N ASP A 141 -43.49 -28.89 14.74
CA ASP A 141 -44.36 -29.98 15.23
C ASP A 141 -44.31 -31.42 14.67
N MET A 142 -44.66 -32.34 15.59
CA MET A 142 -45.10 -33.74 15.46
C MET A 142 -44.08 -34.89 15.36
N GLU A 143 -44.04 -35.63 16.48
CA GLU A 143 -44.25 -37.08 16.64
C GLU A 143 -43.66 -38.07 15.61
N PHE A 144 -42.89 -39.04 16.11
CA PHE A 144 -43.27 -40.47 16.13
C PHE A 144 -42.43 -41.25 17.14
#